data_AF-A0A954Y8N9-F1
#
_entry.id   AF-A0A954Y8N9-F1
#
_cell.length_a   1.000
_cell.length_b   1.000
_cell.length_c   1.000
_cell.angle_alpha   90.00
_cell.angle_beta   90.00
_cell.angle_gamma   90.00
#
_symmetry.space_group_name_H-M   'P 1'
#
loop_
_entity.id
_entity.type
_entity.pdbx_description
1 polymer ?
#
loop_
_entity_poly.entity_id
_entity_poly.type
_entity_poly.pdbx_seq_one_letter_code
_entity_poly.pdbx_strand_id
1 'polypeptide(L)'
;MKFRRNPLFRRTSVGRAQAGRGERALCGGHARPSTRGLVQLALLLACLTHGVQSHAQPHILAQSSDYLEWQSRAEQPSVWANMKADAIITANNLSYSSSLGGFGVKCYRLRDVASANALAYILDPDNRGDYVQNLRDNLLTGLSDLTSTHNSSAWEYHVPQGTMLFDAILALDVIRYDTRLSAGDRQQLESLLDTAVSQVTTSNWKPNGQTVRSLWGLYQNNSSNFLSWKNSHDSGLAAMFTSGGVVIAGPTYGAARLSDTQAQAKGLYQDVLEIQGYHQYYSNPEYIAGHEYLYGYSHSPFGRGLTFGDAVDYSTLYEYDSSGHVDNPQILRAHRFSELAGNYAAWQLQQAAAYRPGDVNASGRLISYATIAVDNNPVAELAPSRLFDSYAGFIEDRQSRNALYGGLLSLTESEVHSHKEVNAIALGAYGEHVLRNAGYNGYGAGVGLASWNWINNTAESGNTVVINGVNHASKTGGGVTHGFVGGALEFARGDSGNALSNGKHLRDLMFVQPADGVAGYWIVADHVTPTTAGQDVEAFWHPNAANLEVQSTNQQYF
;
A
#
# COMPACT_ATOMS: atom_id res chain seq x y z
N MET A 1 -11.89 32.10 32.17
CA MET A 1 -12.41 33.48 32.27
C MET A 1 -12.70 34.00 30.86
N LYS A 2 -13.97 34.32 30.56
CA LYS A 2 -14.43 34.96 29.31
C LYS A 2 -14.21 36.46 29.41
N PHE A 3 -13.89 37.16 28.31
CA PHE A 3 -14.54 38.44 27.97
C PHE A 3 -14.50 38.72 26.46
N ARG A 4 -15.67 39.08 25.93
CA ARG A 4 -15.94 39.60 24.57
C ARG A 4 -15.81 41.13 24.57
N ARG A 5 -15.45 41.75 23.43
CA ARG A 5 -16.33 42.58 22.55
C ARG A 5 -15.54 43.40 21.50
N ASN A 6 -16.10 43.36 20.27
CA ASN A 6 -16.02 44.22 19.07
C ASN A 6 -16.11 45.76 19.35
N PRO A 7 -15.96 46.73 18.38
CA PRO A 7 -16.40 46.63 16.95
C PRO A 7 -15.71 47.50 15.83
N LEU A 8 -16.13 47.23 14.58
CA LEU A 8 -16.48 48.11 13.44
C LEU A 8 -15.56 49.26 12.97
N PHE A 9 -15.23 49.27 11.67
CA PHE A 9 -15.31 50.48 10.83
C PHE A 9 -15.70 50.15 9.37
N ARG A 10 -16.62 50.95 8.83
CA ARG A 10 -17.13 50.97 7.45
C ARG A 10 -17.09 52.43 7.01
N ARG A 11 -16.59 52.76 5.81
CA ARG A 11 -16.96 53.99 5.07
C ARG A 11 -16.68 53.88 3.58
N THR A 12 -17.46 54.66 2.86
CA THR A 12 -17.85 54.64 1.44
C THR A 12 -17.38 55.90 0.71
N SER A 13 -17.20 55.84 -0.62
CA SER A 13 -17.47 56.94 -1.60
C SER A 13 -17.42 56.33 -3.02
N VAL A 14 -18.51 56.24 -3.80
CA VAL A 14 -19.24 57.27 -4.59
C VAL A 14 -18.45 57.77 -5.81
N GLY A 15 -18.99 57.49 -7.00
CA GLY A 15 -18.68 58.12 -8.29
C GLY A 15 -19.66 57.64 -9.36
N ARG A 16 -20.54 58.53 -9.84
CA ARG A 16 -21.71 58.28 -10.71
C ARG A 16 -21.71 59.37 -11.80
N ALA A 17 -21.94 59.01 -13.07
CA ALA A 17 -22.56 59.82 -14.14
C ALA A 17 -22.64 58.95 -15.43
N GLN A 18 -23.83 58.56 -15.92
CA GLN A 18 -24.74 59.28 -16.86
C GLN A 18 -24.19 59.41 -18.29
N ALA A 19 -24.94 59.38 -19.39
CA ALA A 19 -26.32 58.98 -19.77
C ALA A 19 -26.47 59.24 -21.29
N GLY A 20 -27.45 58.59 -21.95
CA GLY A 20 -27.96 58.94 -23.30
C GLY A 20 -28.41 57.69 -24.06
N ARG A 21 -29.66 57.22 -24.04
CA ARG A 21 -30.98 57.71 -24.57
C ARG A 21 -31.09 57.87 -26.09
N GLY A 22 -32.13 57.18 -26.61
CA GLY A 22 -32.91 57.49 -27.82
C GLY A 22 -32.68 56.49 -28.97
N GLU A 23 -33.66 55.95 -29.69
CA GLU A 23 -35.11 55.90 -29.59
C GLU A 23 -35.64 54.83 -30.60
N ARG A 24 -36.94 54.55 -30.53
CA ARG A 24 -37.72 53.47 -31.18
C ARG A 24 -37.74 53.47 -32.72
N ALA A 25 -37.99 52.30 -33.32
CA ALA A 25 -39.09 52.09 -34.29
C ALA A 25 -39.38 50.59 -34.54
N LEU A 26 -40.68 50.29 -34.61
CA LEU A 26 -41.31 49.00 -34.93
C LEU A 26 -41.40 48.80 -36.46
N CYS A 27 -41.33 47.56 -36.94
CA CYS A 27 -42.26 46.98 -37.94
C CYS A 27 -41.95 45.48 -38.19
N GLY A 28 -43.00 44.69 -38.38
CA GLY A 28 -43.00 43.23 -38.28
C GLY A 28 -42.59 42.44 -39.53
N GLY A 29 -42.66 41.11 -39.39
CA GLY A 29 -42.50 40.15 -40.47
C GLY A 29 -42.55 38.70 -39.96
N HIS A 30 -43.60 37.97 -40.34
CA HIS A 30 -43.76 36.53 -40.12
C HIS A 30 -42.71 35.69 -40.87
N ALA A 31 -42.13 34.68 -40.21
CA ALA A 31 -41.61 33.47 -40.88
C ALA A 31 -41.38 32.28 -39.91
N ARG A 32 -42.23 31.25 -40.08
CA ARG A 32 -42.06 29.78 -39.94
C ARG A 32 -41.26 29.14 -38.76
N PRO A 33 -41.81 28.09 -38.11
CA PRO A 33 -41.09 27.33 -37.08
C PRO A 33 -40.02 26.42 -37.72
N SER A 34 -38.78 26.57 -37.27
CA SER A 34 -37.68 25.70 -37.68
C SER A 34 -37.75 24.34 -36.97
N THR A 35 -37.50 23.29 -37.72
CA THR A 35 -37.43 21.85 -37.37
C THR A 35 -36.34 21.48 -36.34
N ARG A 36 -35.85 22.44 -35.54
CA ARG A 36 -34.79 22.22 -34.53
C ARG A 36 -35.32 21.71 -33.18
N GLY A 37 -36.63 21.72 -32.95
CA GLY A 37 -37.24 21.27 -31.67
C GLY A 37 -37.38 19.76 -31.49
N LEU A 38 -37.34 18.96 -32.57
CA LEU A 38 -37.53 17.50 -32.47
C LEU A 38 -36.22 16.71 -32.35
N VAL A 39 -35.08 17.29 -32.78
CA VAL A 39 -33.76 16.64 -32.64
C VAL A 39 -33.23 16.79 -31.20
N GLN A 40 -33.52 17.90 -30.51
CA GLN A 40 -33.12 18.06 -29.11
C GLN A 40 -33.94 17.20 -28.14
N LEU A 41 -35.19 16.86 -28.46
CA LEU A 41 -36.00 15.96 -27.62
C LEU A 41 -35.60 14.49 -27.79
N ALA A 42 -35.16 14.09 -29.00
CA ALA A 42 -34.62 12.75 -29.24
C ALA A 42 -33.22 12.54 -28.62
N LEU A 43 -32.37 13.58 -28.60
CA LEU A 43 -31.08 13.52 -27.90
C LEU A 43 -31.22 13.59 -26.37
N LEU A 44 -32.24 14.27 -25.83
CA LEU A 44 -32.51 14.23 -24.38
C LEU A 44 -33.17 12.90 -23.93
N LEU A 45 -33.90 12.21 -24.80
CA LEU A 45 -34.40 10.86 -24.49
C LEU A 45 -33.33 9.76 -24.66
N ALA A 46 -32.36 9.94 -25.57
CA ALA A 46 -31.24 9.00 -25.75
C ALA A 46 -30.22 9.04 -24.60
N CYS A 47 -30.17 10.11 -23.81
CA CYS A 47 -29.34 10.20 -22.60
C CYS A 47 -30.00 9.65 -21.33
N LEU A 48 -31.30 9.30 -21.38
CA LEU A 48 -32.06 8.79 -20.23
C LEU A 48 -32.40 7.30 -20.33
N THR A 49 -31.96 6.63 -21.38
CA THR A 49 -31.88 5.16 -21.41
C THR A 49 -30.44 4.73 -21.21
N HIS A 50 -29.86 5.07 -20.05
CA HIS A 50 -28.91 4.13 -19.44
C HIS A 50 -29.76 2.92 -19.07
N GLY A 51 -29.98 2.05 -20.06
CA GLY A 51 -30.54 0.73 -19.81
C GLY A 51 -29.75 0.16 -18.66
N VAL A 52 -30.46 -0.29 -17.62
CA VAL A 52 -29.89 -1.15 -16.61
C VAL A 52 -29.29 -2.32 -17.39
N GLN A 53 -27.99 -2.26 -17.67
CA GLN A 53 -27.26 -3.42 -18.16
C GLN A 53 -27.54 -4.47 -17.09
N SER A 54 -28.22 -5.55 -17.47
CA SER A 54 -28.23 -6.73 -16.63
C SER A 54 -26.77 -7.15 -16.54
N HIS A 55 -26.11 -6.76 -15.44
CA HIS A 55 -24.72 -7.13 -15.23
C HIS A 55 -24.71 -8.66 -15.21
N ALA A 56 -23.96 -9.28 -16.11
CA ALA A 56 -23.70 -10.72 -16.03
C ALA A 56 -23.17 -11.00 -14.62
N GLN A 57 -23.72 -12.02 -13.95
CA GLN A 57 -23.40 -12.35 -12.56
C GLN A 57 -22.60 -13.67 -12.51
N PRO A 58 -21.66 -13.85 -11.56
CA PRO A 58 -21.04 -12.82 -10.70
C PRO A 58 -20.47 -11.65 -11.50
N HIS A 59 -20.23 -10.52 -10.84
CA HIS A 59 -19.94 -9.26 -11.53
C HIS A 59 -18.76 -8.48 -10.94
N ILE A 60 -18.21 -8.86 -9.79
CA ILE A 60 -17.14 -8.09 -9.13
C ILE A 60 -15.74 -8.47 -9.65
N LEU A 61 -15.38 -9.75 -9.68
CA LEU A 61 -14.03 -10.20 -10.11
C LEU A 61 -14.01 -11.00 -11.39
N ALA A 62 -15.02 -11.85 -11.56
CA ALA A 62 -15.16 -12.71 -12.71
C ALA A 62 -16.64 -12.76 -13.07
N GLN A 63 -16.92 -12.87 -14.36
CA GLN A 63 -18.23 -13.23 -14.88
C GLN A 63 -18.26 -14.72 -15.15
N SER A 64 -19.47 -15.31 -15.15
CA SER A 64 -19.63 -16.73 -15.50
C SER A 64 -19.04 -17.08 -16.88
N SER A 65 -18.95 -16.10 -17.79
CA SER A 65 -18.30 -16.24 -19.10
C SER A 65 -16.78 -16.48 -19.01
N ASP A 66 -16.14 -16.04 -17.94
CA ASP A 66 -14.67 -16.07 -17.79
C ASP A 66 -14.20 -17.43 -17.24
N TYR A 67 -15.12 -18.23 -16.69
CA TYR A 67 -14.79 -19.48 -16.01
C TYR A 67 -14.09 -20.50 -16.92
N LEU A 68 -14.49 -20.60 -18.20
CA LEU A 68 -13.86 -21.53 -19.14
C LEU A 68 -12.40 -21.15 -19.42
N GLU A 69 -12.10 -19.85 -19.49
CA GLU A 69 -10.73 -19.37 -19.67
C GLU A 69 -9.89 -19.68 -18.42
N TRP A 70 -10.42 -19.39 -17.24
CA TRP A 70 -9.74 -19.68 -15.97
C TRP A 70 -9.48 -21.17 -15.75
N GLN A 71 -10.45 -22.02 -16.10
CA GLN A 71 -10.30 -23.48 -16.07
C GLN A 71 -9.23 -23.94 -17.05
N SER A 72 -9.28 -23.47 -18.30
CA SER A 72 -8.26 -23.80 -19.32
C SER A 72 -6.86 -23.38 -18.90
N ARG A 73 -6.73 -22.23 -18.23
CA ARG A 73 -5.46 -21.74 -17.69
C ARG A 73 -4.92 -22.64 -16.58
N ALA A 74 -5.79 -23.14 -15.70
CA ALA A 74 -5.43 -24.02 -14.60
C ALA A 74 -4.99 -25.43 -15.04
N GLU A 75 -5.30 -25.86 -16.28
CA GLU A 75 -4.86 -27.15 -16.81
C GLU A 75 -3.40 -27.13 -17.31
N GLN A 76 -2.77 -25.96 -17.42
CA GLN A 76 -1.37 -25.85 -17.83
C GLN A 76 -0.44 -26.02 -16.63
N PRO A 77 0.61 -26.88 -16.71
CA PRO A 77 1.57 -27.08 -15.62
C PRO A 77 2.32 -25.78 -15.33
N SER A 78 1.83 -25.03 -14.34
CA SER A 78 2.22 -23.66 -14.03
C SER A 78 1.75 -23.28 -12.63
N VAL A 79 2.06 -22.05 -12.18
CA VAL A 79 1.52 -21.48 -10.94
C VAL A 79 -0.01 -21.55 -10.87
N TRP A 80 -0.69 -21.45 -12.02
CA TRP A 80 -2.15 -21.55 -12.10
C TRP A 80 -2.68 -22.94 -11.70
N ALA A 81 -2.03 -24.00 -12.16
CA ALA A 81 -2.36 -25.37 -11.76
C ALA A 81 -2.10 -25.60 -10.27
N ASN A 82 -1.00 -25.04 -9.73
CA ASN A 82 -0.68 -25.14 -8.31
C ASN A 82 -1.73 -24.43 -7.44
N MET A 83 -2.14 -23.22 -7.83
CA MET A 83 -3.20 -22.48 -7.14
C MET A 83 -4.55 -23.22 -7.19
N LYS A 84 -4.88 -23.89 -8.31
CA LYS A 84 -6.07 -24.77 -8.40
C LYS A 84 -5.98 -25.91 -7.38
N ALA A 85 -4.86 -26.62 -7.36
CA ALA A 85 -4.64 -27.74 -6.45
C ALA A 85 -4.73 -27.29 -4.97
N ASP A 86 -4.06 -26.19 -4.61
CA ASP A 86 -4.12 -25.64 -3.27
C ASP A 86 -5.53 -25.17 -2.87
N ALA A 87 -6.26 -24.53 -3.78
CA ALA A 87 -7.64 -24.11 -3.53
C ALA A 87 -8.55 -25.30 -3.22
N ILE A 88 -8.45 -26.40 -4.00
CA ILE A 88 -9.20 -27.64 -3.77
C ILE A 88 -8.81 -28.28 -2.45
N ILE A 89 -7.50 -28.39 -2.16
CA ILE A 89 -7.00 -28.95 -0.89
C ILE A 89 -7.51 -28.13 0.30
N THR A 90 -7.40 -26.80 0.22
CA THR A 90 -7.86 -25.89 1.27
C THR A 90 -9.37 -25.97 1.44
N ALA A 91 -10.14 -25.94 0.35
CA ALA A 91 -11.60 -26.02 0.39
C ALA A 91 -12.13 -27.32 1.04
N ASN A 92 -11.41 -28.42 0.86
CA ASN A 92 -11.80 -29.73 1.38
C ASN A 92 -11.33 -30.00 2.82
N ASN A 93 -10.23 -29.37 3.26
CA ASN A 93 -9.60 -29.69 4.54
C ASN A 93 -9.69 -28.56 5.58
N LEU A 94 -9.88 -27.31 5.15
CA LEU A 94 -9.92 -26.16 6.02
C LEU A 94 -11.36 -25.83 6.42
N SER A 95 -11.62 -25.81 7.72
CA SER A 95 -12.89 -25.37 8.29
C SER A 95 -12.69 -24.32 9.37
N TYR A 96 -13.73 -23.51 9.56
CA TYR A 96 -13.88 -22.57 10.66
C TYR A 96 -14.34 -23.31 11.92
N SER A 97 -13.83 -22.87 13.07
CA SER A 97 -14.34 -23.28 14.38
C SER A 97 -14.37 -22.09 15.33
N SER A 98 -15.45 -21.94 16.09
CA SER A 98 -15.56 -20.92 17.13
C SER A 98 -14.60 -21.17 18.31
N SER A 99 -14.00 -22.36 18.40
CA SER A 99 -12.98 -22.71 19.40
C SER A 99 -11.58 -22.20 19.07
N LEU A 100 -11.36 -21.62 17.88
CA LEU A 100 -10.06 -21.06 17.51
C LEU A 100 -9.70 -19.89 18.45
N GLY A 101 -8.45 -19.87 18.92
CA GLY A 101 -7.96 -18.82 19.81
C GLY A 101 -7.61 -17.54 19.06
N GLY A 102 -8.06 -16.40 19.58
CA GLY A 102 -7.74 -15.08 19.03
C GLY A 102 -8.67 -14.64 17.90
N PHE A 103 -9.15 -13.39 17.97
CA PHE A 103 -10.09 -12.85 16.98
C PHE A 103 -9.45 -12.76 15.58
N GLY A 104 -8.20 -12.27 15.48
CA GLY A 104 -7.50 -12.19 14.20
C GLY A 104 -7.32 -13.56 13.52
N VAL A 105 -6.97 -14.60 14.29
CA VAL A 105 -6.81 -15.98 13.77
C VAL A 105 -8.14 -16.51 13.22
N LYS A 106 -9.26 -16.25 13.92
CA LYS A 106 -10.60 -16.59 13.43
C LYS A 106 -10.91 -15.87 12.11
N CYS A 107 -10.59 -14.58 12.00
CA CYS A 107 -10.78 -13.82 10.75
C CYS A 107 -9.95 -14.40 9.60
N TYR A 108 -8.65 -14.64 9.79
CA TYR A 108 -7.80 -15.21 8.74
C TYR A 108 -8.24 -16.63 8.35
N ARG A 109 -8.68 -17.44 9.31
CA ARG A 109 -9.27 -18.75 8.99
C ARG A 109 -10.47 -18.61 8.06
N LEU A 110 -11.40 -17.72 8.38
CA LEU A 110 -12.60 -17.55 7.58
C LEU A 110 -12.31 -16.93 6.20
N ARG A 111 -11.33 -16.01 6.12
CA ARG A 111 -10.77 -15.48 4.86
C ARG A 111 -10.32 -16.62 3.95
N ASP A 112 -9.44 -17.50 4.45
CA ASP A 112 -8.85 -18.58 3.67
C ASP A 112 -9.91 -19.58 3.19
N VAL A 113 -10.85 -19.95 4.07
CA VAL A 113 -11.99 -20.80 3.71
C VAL A 113 -12.82 -20.14 2.61
N ALA A 114 -13.16 -18.85 2.74
CA ALA A 114 -13.99 -18.15 1.78
C ALA A 114 -13.32 -18.06 0.40
N SER A 115 -12.09 -17.58 0.38
CA SER A 115 -11.32 -17.34 -0.84
C SER A 115 -11.00 -18.63 -1.60
N ALA A 116 -10.61 -19.70 -0.88
CA ALA A 116 -10.28 -20.98 -1.50
C ALA A 116 -11.51 -21.71 -2.06
N ASN A 117 -12.63 -21.76 -1.31
CA ASN A 117 -13.86 -22.39 -1.80
C ASN A 117 -14.41 -21.68 -3.04
N ALA A 118 -14.36 -20.35 -3.07
CA ALA A 118 -14.81 -19.59 -4.23
C ALA A 118 -13.93 -19.84 -5.47
N LEU A 119 -12.60 -19.93 -5.29
CA LEU A 119 -11.71 -20.27 -6.40
C LEU A 119 -11.92 -21.73 -6.87
N ALA A 120 -12.02 -22.68 -5.95
CA ALA A 120 -12.28 -24.09 -6.27
C ALA A 120 -13.62 -24.27 -7.00
N TYR A 121 -14.67 -23.53 -6.60
CA TYR A 121 -15.95 -23.49 -7.31
C TYR A 121 -15.82 -23.11 -8.79
N ILE A 122 -14.92 -22.17 -9.11
CA ILE A 122 -14.65 -21.77 -10.49
C ILE A 122 -13.87 -22.87 -11.22
N LEU A 123 -12.78 -23.36 -10.61
CA LEU A 123 -11.76 -24.18 -11.28
C LEU A 123 -12.06 -25.70 -11.29
N ASP A 124 -12.98 -26.16 -10.46
CA ASP A 124 -13.37 -27.57 -10.32
C ASP A 124 -14.91 -27.72 -10.42
N PRO A 125 -15.45 -27.68 -11.65
CA PRO A 125 -16.89 -27.59 -11.88
C PRO A 125 -17.68 -28.80 -11.37
N ASP A 126 -17.05 -29.97 -11.32
CA ASP A 126 -17.71 -31.23 -10.93
C ASP A 126 -18.08 -31.26 -9.45
N ASN A 127 -17.30 -30.58 -8.60
CA ASN A 127 -17.49 -30.56 -7.14
C ASN A 127 -18.09 -29.25 -6.62
N ARG A 128 -18.64 -28.40 -7.50
CA ARG A 128 -19.26 -27.10 -7.11
C ARG A 128 -20.28 -27.21 -5.99
N GLY A 129 -20.99 -28.34 -5.89
CA GLY A 129 -22.00 -28.54 -4.86
C GLY A 129 -21.40 -28.54 -3.46
N ASP A 130 -20.25 -29.18 -3.32
CA ASP A 130 -19.52 -29.29 -2.05
C ASP A 130 -18.93 -27.93 -1.67
N TYR A 131 -18.35 -27.21 -2.64
CA TYR A 131 -17.81 -25.86 -2.39
C TYR A 131 -18.88 -24.85 -1.96
N VAL A 132 -20.07 -24.89 -2.57
CA VAL A 132 -21.19 -24.03 -2.14
C VAL A 132 -21.63 -24.36 -0.71
N GLN A 133 -21.75 -25.65 -0.37
CA GLN A 133 -22.15 -26.09 0.97
C GLN A 133 -21.10 -25.73 2.02
N ASN A 134 -19.83 -26.02 1.76
CA ASN A 134 -18.71 -25.68 2.64
C ASN A 134 -18.63 -24.17 2.86
N LEU A 135 -18.73 -23.36 1.79
CA LEU A 135 -18.71 -21.91 1.91
C LEU A 135 -19.88 -21.39 2.75
N ARG A 136 -21.11 -21.86 2.48
CA ARG A 136 -22.30 -21.51 3.26
C ARG A 136 -22.11 -21.82 4.75
N ASP A 137 -21.75 -23.06 5.10
CA ASP A 137 -21.70 -23.53 6.48
C ASP A 137 -20.64 -22.80 7.30
N ASN A 138 -19.47 -22.58 6.70
CA ASN A 138 -18.38 -21.85 7.34
C ASN A 138 -18.70 -20.35 7.48
N LEU A 139 -19.27 -19.70 6.47
CA LEU A 139 -19.64 -18.29 6.57
C LEU A 139 -20.77 -18.06 7.58
N LEU A 140 -21.81 -18.90 7.60
CA LEU A 140 -22.89 -18.78 8.60
C LEU A 140 -22.34 -18.91 10.02
N THR A 141 -21.54 -19.95 10.27
CA THR A 141 -20.93 -20.18 11.59
C THR A 141 -19.97 -19.07 11.97
N GLY A 142 -19.05 -18.73 11.07
CA GLY A 142 -17.98 -17.78 11.32
C GLY A 142 -18.45 -16.34 11.46
N LEU A 143 -19.34 -15.88 10.58
CA LEU A 143 -19.90 -14.53 10.70
C LEU A 143 -20.79 -14.40 11.94
N SER A 144 -21.56 -15.43 12.30
CA SER A 144 -22.35 -15.40 13.55
C SER A 144 -21.46 -15.30 14.79
N ASP A 145 -20.34 -16.03 14.83
CA ASP A 145 -19.37 -15.95 15.93
C ASP A 145 -18.68 -14.57 15.96
N LEU A 146 -18.12 -14.12 14.83
CA LEU A 146 -17.34 -12.89 14.75
C LEU A 146 -18.17 -11.63 14.95
N THR A 147 -19.44 -11.58 14.51
CA THR A 147 -20.31 -10.41 14.74
C THR A 147 -20.76 -10.28 16.19
N SER A 148 -20.69 -11.36 16.97
CA SER A 148 -21.04 -11.35 18.40
C SER A 148 -19.96 -10.70 19.28
N THR A 149 -18.74 -10.55 18.75
CA THR A 149 -17.60 -10.02 19.50
C THR A 149 -17.02 -8.82 18.77
N HIS A 150 -17.04 -7.64 19.39
CA HIS A 150 -16.50 -6.43 18.76
C HIS A 150 -15.79 -5.53 19.78
N ASN A 151 -14.61 -5.03 19.39
CA ASN A 151 -13.91 -3.97 20.10
C ASN A 151 -13.52 -2.87 19.10
N SER A 152 -14.15 -1.71 19.21
CA SER A 152 -13.96 -0.59 18.29
C SER A 152 -12.59 0.09 18.39
N SER A 153 -11.81 -0.20 19.43
CA SER A 153 -10.54 0.48 19.73
C SER A 153 -9.29 -0.33 19.41
N ALA A 154 -9.40 -1.63 19.14
CA ALA A 154 -8.26 -2.53 19.03
C ALA A 154 -8.02 -2.98 17.58
N TRP A 155 -6.77 -2.89 17.12
CA TRP A 155 -6.37 -3.21 15.74
C TRP A 155 -6.85 -4.59 15.30
N GLU A 156 -6.77 -5.60 16.18
CA GLU A 156 -7.11 -6.98 15.83
C GLU A 156 -8.58 -7.18 15.45
N TYR A 157 -9.47 -6.26 15.83
CA TYR A 157 -10.89 -6.30 15.50
C TYR A 157 -11.24 -5.55 14.21
N HIS A 158 -10.30 -4.82 13.60
CA HIS A 158 -10.60 -4.03 12.40
C HIS A 158 -9.82 -4.49 11.20
N VAL A 159 -8.50 -4.68 11.33
CA VAL A 159 -7.66 -5.03 10.17
C VAL A 159 -7.91 -6.46 9.72
N PRO A 160 -7.76 -7.49 10.60
CA PRO A 160 -8.12 -8.86 10.25
C PRO A 160 -9.58 -9.02 9.83
N GLN A 161 -10.53 -8.35 10.51
CA GLN A 161 -11.95 -8.43 10.16
C GLN A 161 -12.21 -7.89 8.76
N GLY A 162 -11.67 -6.73 8.41
CA GLY A 162 -11.91 -6.17 7.09
C GLY A 162 -11.23 -6.97 5.97
N THR A 163 -10.06 -7.57 6.22
CA THR A 163 -9.45 -8.55 5.29
C THR A 163 -10.38 -9.75 5.08
N MET A 164 -10.93 -10.32 6.16
CA MET A 164 -11.90 -11.42 6.05
C MET A 164 -13.16 -11.01 5.29
N LEU A 165 -13.72 -9.83 5.58
CA LEU A 165 -14.93 -9.36 4.91
C LEU A 165 -14.71 -9.09 3.43
N PHE A 166 -13.52 -8.62 3.06
CA PHE A 166 -13.13 -8.45 1.67
C PHE A 166 -13.27 -9.77 0.90
N ASP A 167 -12.61 -10.84 1.35
CA ASP A 167 -12.72 -12.16 0.71
C ASP A 167 -14.11 -12.79 0.83
N ALA A 168 -14.81 -12.61 1.96
CA ALA A 168 -16.16 -13.17 2.14
C ALA A 168 -17.18 -12.55 1.18
N ILE A 169 -17.12 -11.23 0.94
CA ILE A 169 -18.00 -10.55 -0.01
C ILE A 169 -17.71 -11.01 -1.45
N LEU A 170 -16.42 -11.12 -1.82
CA LEU A 170 -16.00 -11.62 -3.13
C LEU A 170 -16.46 -13.07 -3.35
N ALA A 171 -16.28 -13.93 -2.35
CA ALA A 171 -16.69 -15.32 -2.40
C ALA A 171 -18.22 -15.47 -2.50
N LEU A 172 -18.98 -14.65 -1.76
CA LEU A 172 -20.43 -14.66 -1.85
C LEU A 172 -20.93 -14.20 -3.22
N ASP A 173 -20.31 -13.20 -3.85
CA ASP A 173 -20.65 -12.78 -5.23
C ASP A 173 -20.56 -13.96 -6.20
N VAL A 174 -19.48 -14.75 -6.12
CA VAL A 174 -19.22 -15.91 -6.99
C VAL A 174 -20.35 -16.95 -6.95
N ILE A 175 -20.89 -17.24 -5.75
CA ILE A 175 -21.94 -18.27 -5.57
C ILE A 175 -23.35 -17.71 -5.43
N ARG A 176 -23.53 -16.38 -5.50
CA ARG A 176 -24.77 -15.67 -5.10
C ARG A 176 -26.05 -16.19 -5.73
N TYR A 177 -25.96 -16.65 -6.97
CA TYR A 177 -27.09 -17.13 -7.77
C TYR A 177 -26.99 -18.62 -8.09
N ASP A 178 -26.09 -19.33 -7.44
CA ASP A 178 -26.09 -20.79 -7.51
C ASP A 178 -27.36 -21.32 -6.85
N THR A 179 -28.10 -22.16 -7.58
CA THR A 179 -29.38 -22.74 -7.10
C THR A 179 -29.25 -23.59 -5.83
N ARG A 180 -28.04 -24.02 -5.47
CA ARG A 180 -27.74 -24.80 -4.26
C ARG A 180 -27.62 -23.91 -3.02
N LEU A 181 -27.43 -22.59 -3.18
CA LEU A 181 -27.54 -21.62 -2.10
C LEU A 181 -28.99 -21.18 -1.99
N SER A 182 -29.68 -21.57 -0.91
CA SER A 182 -31.08 -21.20 -0.73
C SER A 182 -31.25 -19.69 -0.60
N ALA A 183 -32.41 -19.16 -1.00
CA ALA A 183 -32.70 -17.74 -0.85
C ALA A 183 -32.66 -17.29 0.64
N GLY A 184 -33.05 -18.18 1.56
CA GLY A 184 -33.00 -17.93 3.00
C GLY A 184 -31.57 -17.85 3.53
N ASP A 185 -30.72 -18.82 3.16
CA ASP A 185 -29.30 -18.81 3.57
C ASP A 185 -28.59 -17.59 3.00
N ARG A 186 -28.86 -17.24 1.74
CA ARG A 186 -28.29 -16.03 1.12
C ARG A 186 -28.70 -14.77 1.88
N GLN A 187 -29.98 -14.61 2.21
CA GLN A 187 -30.45 -13.45 2.99
C GLN A 187 -29.81 -13.40 4.39
N GLN A 188 -29.63 -14.56 5.03
CA GLN A 188 -28.98 -14.64 6.33
C GLN A 188 -27.50 -14.23 6.25
N LEU A 189 -26.77 -14.74 5.25
CA LEU A 189 -25.39 -14.35 4.98
C LEU A 189 -25.27 -12.86 4.69
N GLU A 190 -26.13 -12.32 3.83
CA GLU A 190 -26.16 -10.89 3.50
C GLU A 190 -26.45 -10.03 4.75
N SER A 191 -27.33 -10.47 5.65
CA SER A 191 -27.62 -9.77 6.92
C SER A 191 -26.44 -9.81 7.90
N LEU A 192 -25.73 -10.93 7.99
CA LEU A 192 -24.55 -11.07 8.84
C LEU A 192 -23.39 -10.23 8.31
N LEU A 193 -23.18 -10.22 6.99
CA LEU A 193 -22.20 -9.36 6.34
C LEU A 193 -22.52 -7.89 6.55
N ASP A 194 -23.77 -7.46 6.40
CA ASP A 194 -24.17 -6.06 6.65
C ASP A 194 -23.82 -5.62 8.07
N THR A 195 -24.10 -6.49 9.05
CA THR A 195 -23.74 -6.28 10.46
C THR A 195 -22.23 -6.15 10.61
N ALA A 196 -21.45 -7.10 10.09
CA ALA A 196 -19.99 -7.10 10.22
C ALA A 196 -19.33 -5.89 9.51
N VAL A 197 -19.80 -5.54 8.31
CA VAL A 197 -19.36 -4.36 7.54
C VAL A 197 -19.60 -3.08 8.35
N SER A 198 -20.73 -3.00 9.05
CA SER A 198 -21.06 -1.83 9.88
C SER A 198 -20.13 -1.67 11.09
N GLN A 199 -19.58 -2.78 11.61
CA GLN A 199 -18.70 -2.82 12.79
C GLN A 199 -17.26 -2.38 12.48
N VAL A 200 -16.77 -2.56 11.24
CA VAL A 200 -15.42 -2.13 10.88
C VAL A 200 -15.34 -0.60 10.84
N THR A 201 -14.31 -0.07 11.51
CA THR A 201 -14.05 1.37 11.57
C THR A 201 -13.59 1.92 10.23
N THR A 202 -14.05 3.14 9.94
CA THR A 202 -13.62 3.92 8.77
C THR A 202 -12.80 5.13 9.15
N SER A 203 -12.56 5.34 10.45
CA SER A 203 -11.80 6.46 10.99
C SER A 203 -10.34 6.09 11.30
N ASN A 204 -10.09 4.84 11.67
CA ASN A 204 -8.75 4.29 11.95
C ASN A 204 -8.35 3.28 10.87
N TRP A 205 -7.04 3.11 10.64
CA TRP A 205 -6.49 2.14 9.67
C TRP A 205 -7.11 2.26 8.27
N LYS A 206 -7.21 3.51 7.79
CA LYS A 206 -8.19 3.97 6.80
C LYS A 206 -8.19 3.34 5.40
N PRO A 207 -7.23 2.53 4.95
CA PRO A 207 -7.59 1.56 3.91
C PRO A 207 -8.88 0.77 4.14
N ASN A 208 -8.91 0.17 5.33
CA ASN A 208 -9.48 -1.15 5.48
C ASN A 208 -11.01 -1.13 5.49
N GLY A 209 -11.61 -0.39 6.43
CA GLY A 209 -13.06 -0.28 6.50
C GLY A 209 -13.68 0.49 5.33
N GLN A 210 -12.92 1.39 4.70
CA GLN A 210 -13.38 2.13 3.52
C GLN A 210 -13.51 1.20 2.32
N THR A 211 -12.50 0.35 2.07
CA THR A 211 -12.57 -0.72 1.07
C THR A 211 -13.81 -1.60 1.29
N VAL A 212 -13.98 -2.13 2.51
CA VAL A 212 -15.04 -3.10 2.80
C VAL A 212 -16.42 -2.49 2.57
N ARG A 213 -16.64 -1.23 2.97
CA ARG A 213 -17.93 -0.54 2.71
C ARG A 213 -18.15 -0.22 1.24
N SER A 214 -17.09 0.10 0.51
CA SER A 214 -17.17 0.35 -0.93
C SER A 214 -17.50 -0.94 -1.68
N LEU A 215 -16.80 -2.04 -1.38
CA LEU A 215 -17.06 -3.36 -1.94
C LEU A 215 -18.47 -3.88 -1.62
N TRP A 216 -18.95 -3.65 -0.38
CA TRP A 216 -20.33 -3.99 -0.02
C TRP A 216 -21.35 -3.18 -0.83
N GLY A 217 -21.10 -1.88 -1.04
CA GLY A 217 -21.90 -1.06 -1.94
C GLY A 217 -21.93 -1.59 -3.37
N LEU A 218 -20.79 -2.08 -3.88
CA LEU A 218 -20.70 -2.70 -5.20
C LEU A 218 -21.54 -3.99 -5.26
N TYR A 219 -21.35 -4.91 -4.31
CA TYR A 219 -22.14 -6.15 -4.20
C TYR A 219 -23.66 -5.90 -4.16
N GLN A 220 -24.09 -4.84 -3.48
CA GLN A 220 -25.50 -4.46 -3.35
C GLN A 220 -26.04 -3.70 -4.58
N ASN A 221 -25.23 -3.41 -5.59
CA ASN A 221 -25.56 -2.48 -6.68
C ASN A 221 -25.99 -1.08 -6.16
N ASN A 222 -25.42 -0.64 -5.04
CA ASN A 222 -25.66 0.67 -4.44
C ASN A 222 -24.56 1.64 -4.85
N SER A 223 -24.70 2.24 -6.04
CA SER A 223 -23.68 3.11 -6.64
C SER A 223 -23.31 4.31 -5.76
N SER A 224 -24.27 4.90 -5.05
CA SER A 224 -24.01 6.04 -4.16
C SER A 224 -23.10 5.65 -2.98
N ASN A 225 -23.38 4.51 -2.34
CA ASN A 225 -22.56 4.00 -1.25
C ASN A 225 -21.17 3.58 -1.75
N PHE A 226 -21.13 2.84 -2.86
CA PHE A 226 -19.89 2.43 -3.50
C PHE A 226 -18.97 3.63 -3.80
N LEU A 227 -19.46 4.65 -4.53
CA LEU A 227 -18.67 5.81 -4.94
C LEU A 227 -18.19 6.64 -3.74
N SER A 228 -19.04 6.83 -2.72
CA SER A 228 -18.64 7.60 -1.53
C SER A 228 -17.46 6.97 -0.80
N TRP A 229 -17.49 5.65 -0.60
CA TRP A 229 -16.41 4.93 0.08
C TRP A 229 -15.19 4.71 -0.81
N LYS A 230 -15.37 4.55 -2.13
CA LYS A 230 -14.27 4.51 -3.09
C LYS A 230 -13.45 5.80 -3.03
N ASN A 231 -14.09 6.97 -3.09
CA ASN A 231 -13.39 8.25 -3.02
C ASN A 231 -12.67 8.46 -1.67
N SER A 232 -13.23 7.92 -0.59
CA SER A 232 -12.56 7.91 0.72
C SER A 232 -11.31 7.02 0.69
N HIS A 233 -11.42 5.81 0.13
CA HIS A 233 -10.30 4.89 -0.07
C HIS A 233 -9.20 5.55 -0.92
N ASP A 234 -9.54 6.18 -2.03
CA ASP A 234 -8.59 6.85 -2.92
C ASP A 234 -7.77 7.91 -2.17
N SER A 235 -8.44 8.69 -1.31
CA SER A 235 -7.77 9.69 -0.47
C SER A 235 -6.84 9.04 0.56
N GLY A 236 -7.24 7.90 1.14
CA GLY A 236 -6.42 7.15 2.10
C GLY A 236 -5.24 6.43 1.47
N LEU A 237 -5.38 5.98 0.22
CA LEU A 237 -4.32 5.34 -0.57
C LEU A 237 -3.27 6.36 -1.00
N ALA A 238 -3.70 7.51 -1.53
CA ALA A 238 -2.79 8.60 -1.92
C ALA A 238 -1.90 9.05 -0.74
N ALA A 239 -2.46 9.11 0.47
CA ALA A 239 -1.73 9.47 1.68
C ALA A 239 -0.67 8.45 2.15
N MET A 240 -0.47 7.33 1.43
CA MET A 240 0.60 6.37 1.72
C MET A 240 1.92 6.69 1.03
N PHE A 241 1.87 7.52 -0.01
CA PHE A 241 3.01 7.82 -0.87
C PHE A 241 3.35 9.30 -0.78
N THR A 242 4.63 9.64 -0.90
CA THR A 242 5.03 11.01 -1.24
C THR A 242 4.66 11.29 -2.70
N SER A 243 4.64 12.57 -3.08
CA SER A 243 4.46 12.96 -4.48
C SER A 243 5.45 12.31 -5.48
N GLY A 244 6.65 11.94 -5.01
CA GLY A 244 7.67 11.23 -5.80
C GLY A 244 7.58 9.70 -5.72
N GLY A 245 6.58 9.14 -5.05
CA GLY A 245 6.36 7.70 -4.95
C GLY A 245 7.14 6.98 -3.85
N VAL A 246 7.62 7.68 -2.81
CA VAL A 246 8.22 7.01 -1.64
C VAL A 246 7.11 6.56 -0.69
N VAL A 247 7.14 5.30 -0.26
CA VAL A 247 6.17 4.78 0.72
C VAL A 247 6.52 5.31 2.11
N ILE A 248 5.66 6.18 2.66
CA ILE A 248 5.92 7.01 3.85
C ILE A 248 6.08 6.17 5.14
N ALA A 249 5.43 5.00 5.18
CA ALA A 249 5.39 4.11 6.35
C ALA A 249 6.72 3.38 6.62
N GLY A 250 7.65 3.44 5.68
CA GLY A 250 8.85 2.62 5.68
C GLY A 250 8.62 1.21 5.11
N PRO A 251 9.69 0.40 4.96
CA PRO A 251 9.63 -0.86 4.22
C PRO A 251 8.66 -1.90 4.79
N THR A 252 8.69 -2.18 6.11
CA THR A 252 7.84 -3.23 6.70
C THR A 252 6.37 -2.85 6.69
N TYR A 253 5.99 -1.66 7.17
CA TYR A 253 4.57 -1.26 7.12
C TYR A 253 4.08 -0.94 5.71
N GLY A 254 4.97 -0.52 4.81
CA GLY A 254 4.69 -0.39 3.38
C GLY A 254 4.31 -1.74 2.78
N ALA A 255 5.14 -2.76 2.99
CA ALA A 255 4.85 -4.14 2.60
C ALA A 255 3.55 -4.64 3.25
N ALA A 256 3.37 -4.41 4.55
CA ALA A 256 2.15 -4.79 5.29
C ALA A 256 0.85 -4.21 4.68
N ARG A 257 0.94 -3.08 3.97
CA ARG A 257 -0.22 -2.41 3.35
C ARG A 257 -0.42 -2.77 1.88
N LEU A 258 0.67 -3.01 1.15
CA LEU A 258 0.67 -3.06 -0.32
C LEU A 258 1.12 -4.42 -0.90
N SER A 259 1.71 -5.29 -0.07
CA SER A 259 2.26 -6.59 -0.44
C SER A 259 1.98 -7.74 0.54
N ASP A 260 1.26 -7.54 1.65
CA ASP A 260 1.01 -8.53 2.73
C ASP A 260 -0.45 -9.07 2.77
N THR A 261 -0.62 -10.33 3.18
CA THR A 261 -1.91 -11.02 3.37
C THR A 261 -2.75 -10.42 4.49
N GLN A 262 -2.13 -9.85 5.53
CA GLN A 262 -2.84 -9.44 6.74
C GLN A 262 -3.77 -8.24 6.50
N ALA A 263 -3.54 -7.50 5.42
CA ALA A 263 -4.30 -6.32 5.04
C ALA A 263 -4.66 -6.28 3.54
N GLN A 264 -5.05 -7.41 2.94
CA GLN A 264 -5.40 -7.52 1.51
C GLN A 264 -6.44 -6.48 1.07
N ALA A 265 -7.40 -6.13 1.92
CA ALA A 265 -8.38 -5.09 1.62
C ALA A 265 -7.74 -3.70 1.36
N LYS A 266 -6.53 -3.43 1.87
CA LYS A 266 -5.80 -2.18 1.60
C LYS A 266 -5.09 -2.22 0.26
N GLY A 267 -4.38 -3.32 -0.02
CA GLY A 267 -3.50 -3.44 -1.19
C GLY A 267 -4.23 -3.89 -2.46
N LEU A 268 -5.17 -4.82 -2.35
CA LEU A 268 -5.81 -5.50 -3.50
C LEU A 268 -7.10 -4.85 -3.99
N TYR A 269 -7.62 -3.85 -3.27
CA TYR A 269 -8.87 -3.20 -3.71
C TYR A 269 -8.70 -2.44 -5.02
N GLN A 270 -7.50 -1.91 -5.27
CA GLN A 270 -7.15 -1.26 -6.52
C GLN A 270 -7.35 -2.19 -7.71
N ASP A 271 -7.01 -3.48 -7.57
CA ASP A 271 -7.19 -4.46 -8.64
C ASP A 271 -8.67 -4.76 -8.89
N VAL A 272 -9.49 -4.82 -7.84
CA VAL A 272 -10.95 -4.93 -8.00
C VAL A 272 -11.47 -3.76 -8.82
N LEU A 273 -11.03 -2.54 -8.50
CA LEU A 273 -11.49 -1.33 -9.18
C LEU A 273 -11.03 -1.31 -10.65
N GLU A 274 -9.81 -1.75 -10.94
CA GLU A 274 -9.28 -1.92 -12.30
C GLU A 274 -10.13 -2.92 -13.12
N ILE A 275 -10.49 -4.06 -12.53
CA ILE A 275 -11.40 -5.05 -13.15
C ILE A 275 -12.78 -4.43 -13.41
N GLN A 276 -13.26 -3.56 -12.50
CA GLN A 276 -14.52 -2.84 -12.61
C GLN A 276 -14.48 -1.62 -13.54
N GLY A 277 -13.38 -1.40 -14.27
CA GLY A 277 -13.26 -0.33 -15.26
C GLY A 277 -12.72 1.01 -14.74
N TYR A 278 -12.25 1.06 -13.49
CA TYR A 278 -11.61 2.24 -12.91
C TYR A 278 -10.09 2.17 -13.14
N HIS A 279 -9.66 2.53 -14.35
CA HIS A 279 -8.31 2.29 -14.84
C HIS A 279 -7.21 3.25 -14.37
N GLN A 280 -7.48 4.02 -13.31
CA GLN A 280 -6.54 5.03 -12.85
C GLN A 280 -5.43 4.50 -11.93
N TYR A 281 -5.46 3.24 -11.47
CA TYR A 281 -4.53 2.77 -10.44
C TYR A 281 -3.22 2.29 -11.06
N TYR A 282 -3.30 1.49 -12.12
CA TYR A 282 -2.11 1.01 -12.84
C TYR A 282 -1.45 2.08 -13.71
N SER A 283 -2.17 3.16 -14.03
CA SER A 283 -1.63 4.26 -14.83
C SER A 283 -1.23 5.50 -14.03
N ASN A 284 -1.44 5.51 -12.70
CA ASN A 284 -1.09 6.67 -11.88
C ASN A 284 0.44 6.70 -11.65
N PRO A 285 1.15 7.77 -12.08
CA PRO A 285 2.60 7.88 -11.91
C PRO A 285 3.08 7.74 -10.47
N GLU A 286 2.33 8.24 -9.49
CA GLU A 286 2.67 8.16 -8.06
C GLU A 286 2.58 6.71 -7.57
N TYR A 287 1.58 5.95 -8.02
CA TYR A 287 1.42 4.54 -7.65
C TYR A 287 2.44 3.66 -8.37
N ILE A 288 2.76 3.97 -9.63
CA ILE A 288 3.83 3.30 -10.37
C ILE A 288 5.16 3.49 -9.64
N ALA A 289 5.53 4.75 -9.35
CA ALA A 289 6.75 5.06 -8.60
C ALA A 289 6.74 4.44 -7.20
N GLY A 290 5.57 4.42 -6.54
CA GLY A 290 5.30 3.74 -5.28
C GLY A 290 5.67 2.26 -5.28
N HIS A 291 5.21 1.51 -6.28
CA HIS A 291 5.50 0.09 -6.39
C HIS A 291 6.94 -0.18 -6.86
N GLU A 292 7.50 0.66 -7.73
CA GLU A 292 8.93 0.59 -8.07
C GLU A 292 9.82 0.84 -6.86
N TYR A 293 9.50 1.85 -6.03
CA TYR A 293 10.16 2.10 -4.74
C TYR A 293 10.02 0.89 -3.82
N LEU A 294 8.79 0.39 -3.61
CA LEU A 294 8.52 -0.70 -2.69
C LEU A 294 9.34 -1.95 -3.05
N TYR A 295 9.31 -2.39 -4.31
CA TYR A 295 9.97 -3.63 -4.72
C TYR A 295 11.48 -3.47 -4.99
N GLY A 296 11.92 -2.29 -5.43
CA GLY A 296 13.33 -2.06 -5.82
C GLY A 296 14.20 -1.41 -4.74
N TYR A 297 13.63 -0.61 -3.84
CA TYR A 297 14.38 0.34 -3.01
C TYR A 297 13.97 0.36 -1.54
N SER A 298 12.86 -0.24 -1.15
CA SER A 298 12.51 -0.35 0.27
C SER A 298 13.26 -1.50 0.96
N HIS A 299 13.69 -2.49 0.17
CA HIS A 299 14.44 -3.66 0.64
C HIS A 299 15.82 -3.71 -0.01
N SER A 300 16.77 -4.27 0.71
CA SER A 300 18.15 -4.48 0.27
C SER A 300 18.26 -5.51 -0.87
N PRO A 301 19.43 -5.60 -1.54
CA PRO A 301 19.69 -6.62 -2.56
C PRO A 301 19.52 -8.07 -2.06
N PHE A 302 19.67 -8.30 -0.75
CA PHE A 302 19.48 -9.58 -0.08
C PHE A 302 18.06 -9.78 0.49
N GLY A 303 17.14 -8.85 0.19
CA GLY A 303 15.70 -8.89 0.45
C GLY A 303 15.25 -8.69 1.87
N ARG A 304 16.02 -7.90 2.62
CA ARG A 304 15.64 -7.42 3.95
C ARG A 304 15.34 -5.93 3.94
N GLY A 305 14.30 -5.51 4.63
CA GLY A 305 13.89 -4.11 4.71
C GLY A 305 14.99 -3.22 5.28
N LEU A 306 15.20 -2.05 4.70
CA LEU A 306 15.99 -1.01 5.38
C LEU A 306 15.21 -0.51 6.61
N THR A 307 15.89 -0.23 7.71
CA THR A 307 15.22 0.14 8.96
C THR A 307 14.84 1.62 8.98
N PHE A 308 13.97 2.04 8.06
CA PHE A 308 13.33 3.36 8.10
C PHE A 308 11.87 3.22 8.57
N GLY A 309 11.44 4.14 9.43
CA GLY A 309 10.12 4.18 10.01
C GLY A 309 9.85 2.97 10.86
N ASP A 310 8.59 2.54 10.89
CA ASP A 310 8.21 1.28 11.52
C ASP A 310 8.68 0.08 10.67
N ALA A 311 9.99 -0.12 10.54
CA ALA A 311 10.57 -1.23 9.81
C ALA A 311 11.51 -2.10 10.65
N VAL A 312 11.45 -3.41 10.40
CA VAL A 312 12.33 -4.42 10.99
C VAL A 312 13.30 -4.94 9.93
N ASP A 313 14.51 -5.27 10.35
CA ASP A 313 15.60 -5.74 9.47
C ASP A 313 15.44 -7.19 8.99
N TYR A 314 14.38 -7.88 9.43
CA TYR A 314 14.03 -9.20 8.96
C TYR A 314 12.78 -9.21 8.06
N SER A 315 12.13 -8.06 7.81
CA SER A 315 10.91 -8.06 6.99
C SER A 315 11.21 -8.42 5.54
N THR A 316 10.23 -9.10 4.94
CA THR A 316 10.21 -9.49 3.53
C THR A 316 8.99 -8.85 2.85
N LEU A 317 9.02 -8.80 1.52
CA LEU A 317 7.90 -8.33 0.68
C LEU A 317 6.85 -9.42 0.42
N TYR A 318 6.99 -10.57 1.06
CA TYR A 318 6.14 -11.75 0.89
C TYR A 318 6.08 -12.54 2.20
N GLU A 319 5.02 -13.33 2.36
CA GLU A 319 4.84 -14.26 3.48
C GLU A 319 4.61 -15.67 2.94
N TYR A 320 4.89 -16.67 3.78
CA TYR A 320 4.61 -18.07 3.48
C TYR A 320 3.48 -18.62 4.32
N ASP A 321 2.62 -19.43 3.71
CA ASP A 321 1.66 -20.24 4.45
C ASP A 321 2.33 -21.47 5.06
N SER A 322 1.59 -22.24 5.85
CA SER A 322 2.09 -23.46 6.49
C SER A 322 2.52 -24.56 5.52
N SER A 323 2.12 -24.45 4.25
CA SER A 323 2.45 -25.38 3.16
C SER A 323 3.69 -24.91 2.38
N GLY A 324 4.28 -23.77 2.74
CA GLY A 324 5.42 -23.17 2.05
C GLY A 324 5.05 -22.49 0.73
N HIS A 325 3.76 -22.20 0.51
CA HIS A 325 3.33 -21.37 -0.60
C HIS A 325 3.50 -19.89 -0.24
N VAL A 326 3.74 -19.05 -1.23
CA VAL A 326 3.62 -17.60 -1.09
C VAL A 326 2.15 -17.28 -0.77
N ASP A 327 1.86 -17.00 0.50
CA ASP A 327 0.49 -16.78 1.01
C ASP A 327 -0.12 -15.53 0.38
N ASN A 328 0.72 -14.51 0.13
CA ASN A 328 0.31 -13.33 -0.60
C ASN A 328 1.03 -13.15 -1.94
N PRO A 329 0.42 -13.53 -3.05
CA PRO A 329 1.00 -13.24 -4.35
C PRO A 329 0.78 -11.78 -4.78
N GLN A 330 0.55 -10.82 -3.88
CA GLN A 330 0.53 -9.39 -4.24
C GLN A 330 1.85 -8.94 -4.87
N ILE A 331 2.98 -9.51 -4.43
CA ILE A 331 4.26 -9.31 -5.09
C ILE A 331 4.25 -9.80 -6.56
N LEU A 332 3.46 -10.85 -6.88
CA LEU A 332 3.32 -11.39 -8.24
C LEU A 332 2.43 -10.53 -9.15
N ARG A 333 1.75 -9.51 -8.61
CA ARG A 333 0.98 -8.54 -9.42
C ARG A 333 1.78 -7.29 -9.78
N ALA A 334 3.01 -7.15 -9.27
CA ALA A 334 3.79 -5.91 -9.40
C ALA A 334 3.91 -5.41 -10.85
N HIS A 335 4.00 -6.33 -11.82
CA HIS A 335 4.06 -6.01 -13.25
C HIS A 335 2.83 -5.25 -13.77
N ARG A 336 1.69 -5.28 -13.07
CA ARG A 336 0.51 -4.49 -13.44
C ARG A 336 0.75 -2.99 -13.31
N PHE A 337 1.63 -2.57 -12.39
CA PHE A 337 1.98 -1.17 -12.21
C PHE A 337 3.07 -0.76 -13.20
N SER A 338 4.16 -1.52 -13.30
CA SER A 338 5.16 -1.33 -14.34
C SER A 338 6.04 -2.56 -14.54
N GLU A 339 6.69 -2.64 -15.71
CA GLU A 339 7.70 -3.64 -16.00
C GLU A 339 8.82 -3.64 -14.94
N LEU A 340 9.31 -2.45 -14.55
CA LEU A 340 10.33 -2.31 -13.52
C LEU A 340 9.88 -2.86 -12.17
N ALA A 341 8.65 -2.54 -11.73
CA ALA A 341 8.11 -3.09 -10.48
C ALA A 341 8.02 -4.63 -10.55
N GLY A 342 7.62 -5.18 -11.69
CA GLY A 342 7.61 -6.62 -11.95
C GLY A 342 9.00 -7.26 -11.86
N ASN A 343 10.01 -6.66 -12.48
CA ASN A 343 11.38 -7.16 -12.49
C ASN A 343 12.03 -7.11 -11.10
N TYR A 344 11.82 -6.03 -10.36
CA TYR A 344 12.33 -5.89 -8.99
C TYR A 344 11.63 -6.88 -8.05
N ALA A 345 10.32 -7.05 -8.17
CA ALA A 345 9.59 -8.07 -7.42
C ALA A 345 10.12 -9.49 -7.72
N ALA A 346 10.42 -9.78 -8.99
CA ALA A 346 11.02 -11.05 -9.39
C ALA A 346 12.43 -11.25 -8.79
N TRP A 347 13.25 -10.20 -8.70
CA TRP A 347 14.53 -10.26 -7.99
C TRP A 347 14.36 -10.65 -6.52
N GLN A 348 13.41 -9.99 -5.83
CA GLN A 348 13.15 -10.25 -4.42
C GLN A 348 12.69 -11.69 -4.18
N LEU A 349 11.89 -12.26 -5.08
CA LEU A 349 11.48 -13.66 -5.00
C LEU A 349 12.64 -14.62 -5.35
N GLN A 350 13.34 -14.40 -6.46
CA GLN A 350 14.31 -15.37 -6.95
C GLN A 350 15.63 -15.33 -6.17
N GLN A 351 16.19 -14.14 -6.03
CA GLN A 351 17.54 -13.99 -5.50
C GLN A 351 17.50 -13.85 -3.98
N ALA A 352 16.60 -13.05 -3.41
CA ALA A 352 16.54 -12.93 -1.97
C ALA A 352 15.87 -14.12 -1.26
N ALA A 353 14.84 -14.72 -1.86
CA ALA A 353 14.12 -15.87 -1.29
C ALA A 353 14.60 -17.24 -1.79
N ALA A 354 15.54 -17.27 -2.75
CA ALA A 354 16.05 -18.48 -3.40
C ALA A 354 15.02 -19.28 -4.23
N TYR A 355 13.98 -18.63 -4.79
CA TYR A 355 13.11 -19.28 -5.78
C TYR A 355 13.77 -19.42 -7.16
N ARG A 356 13.39 -20.49 -7.87
CA ARG A 356 13.74 -20.64 -9.29
C ARG A 356 12.59 -20.13 -10.17
N PRO A 357 12.89 -19.56 -11.35
CA PRO A 357 11.87 -19.24 -12.35
C PRO A 357 11.00 -20.47 -12.65
N GLY A 358 9.67 -20.35 -12.51
CA GLY A 358 8.71 -21.44 -12.72
C GLY A 358 8.31 -22.23 -11.46
N ASP A 359 9.03 -22.08 -10.35
CA ASP A 359 8.79 -22.81 -9.09
C ASP A 359 8.02 -21.98 -8.05
N VAL A 360 7.55 -20.78 -8.39
CA VAL A 360 6.76 -19.97 -7.45
C VAL A 360 5.43 -20.67 -7.21
N ASN A 361 5.29 -21.20 -6.00
CA ASN A 361 4.06 -21.81 -5.53
C ASN A 361 3.29 -20.75 -4.74
N ALA A 362 2.08 -20.40 -5.17
CA ALA A 362 1.24 -19.38 -4.57
C ALA A 362 -0.04 -20.01 -4.03
N SER A 363 -0.55 -19.51 -2.91
CA SER A 363 -1.76 -20.05 -2.31
C SER A 363 -2.98 -19.82 -3.21
N GLY A 364 -3.86 -20.82 -3.26
CA GLY A 364 -5.09 -20.84 -4.04
C GLY A 364 -6.15 -19.92 -3.44
N ARG A 365 -6.04 -18.62 -3.72
CA ARG A 365 -6.95 -17.57 -3.26
C ARG A 365 -7.61 -16.84 -4.44
N LEU A 366 -8.89 -16.53 -4.34
CA LEU A 366 -9.71 -16.01 -5.45
C LEU A 366 -9.15 -14.72 -6.05
N ILE A 367 -8.97 -13.69 -5.22
CA ILE A 367 -8.50 -12.38 -5.68
C ILE A 367 -7.08 -12.48 -6.25
N SER A 368 -6.23 -13.30 -5.64
CA SER A 368 -4.88 -13.57 -6.13
C SER A 368 -4.90 -14.18 -7.53
N TYR A 369 -5.73 -15.21 -7.76
CA TYR A 369 -5.84 -15.85 -9.07
C TYR A 369 -6.37 -14.88 -10.14
N ALA A 370 -7.19 -13.90 -9.76
CA ALA A 370 -7.65 -12.86 -10.67
C ALA A 370 -6.55 -11.84 -11.03
N THR A 371 -5.58 -11.61 -10.12
CA THR A 371 -4.75 -10.40 -10.14
C THR A 371 -3.25 -10.64 -10.30
N ILE A 372 -2.71 -11.86 -10.17
CA ILE A 372 -1.28 -12.05 -10.50
C ILE A 372 -1.01 -11.70 -11.98
N ALA A 373 0.23 -11.31 -12.27
CA ALA A 373 0.69 -10.89 -13.61
C ALA A 373 1.95 -11.66 -14.02
N VAL A 374 2.03 -12.93 -13.64
CA VAL A 374 3.16 -13.84 -13.94
C VAL A 374 3.31 -14.14 -15.43
N ASP A 375 2.21 -14.10 -16.18
CA ASP A 375 2.21 -14.34 -17.64
C ASP A 375 2.96 -13.23 -18.41
N ASN A 376 3.25 -12.11 -17.75
CA ASN A 376 4.09 -11.04 -18.29
C ASN A 376 5.58 -11.41 -18.32
N ASN A 377 5.97 -12.58 -17.76
CA ASN A 377 7.35 -13.09 -17.73
C ASN A 377 8.38 -12.10 -17.16
N PRO A 378 8.19 -11.62 -15.91
CA PRO A 378 9.13 -10.67 -15.31
C PRO A 378 10.55 -11.27 -15.22
N VAL A 379 11.56 -10.44 -15.49
CA VAL A 379 12.97 -10.81 -15.40
C VAL A 379 13.49 -10.37 -14.03
N ALA A 380 14.07 -11.30 -13.26
CA ALA A 380 14.67 -10.94 -11.98
C ALA A 380 15.87 -10.02 -12.18
N GLU A 381 15.70 -8.77 -11.78
CA GLU A 381 16.69 -7.71 -11.96
C GLU A 381 16.79 -6.88 -10.67
N LEU A 382 18.00 -6.71 -10.16
CA LEU A 382 18.28 -5.80 -9.06
C LEU A 382 18.13 -4.36 -9.58
N ALA A 383 17.43 -3.52 -8.82
CA ALA A 383 17.26 -2.12 -9.15
C ALA A 383 18.61 -1.39 -9.22
N PRO A 384 18.81 -0.48 -10.19
CA PRO A 384 19.96 0.42 -10.21
C PRO A 384 19.78 1.53 -9.16
N SER A 385 20.80 2.36 -8.97
CA SER A 385 20.67 3.58 -8.17
C SER A 385 19.59 4.53 -8.73
N ARG A 386 18.86 5.19 -7.83
CA ARG A 386 17.79 6.15 -8.19
C ARG A 386 17.59 7.21 -7.12
N LEU A 387 17.21 8.40 -7.59
CA LEU A 387 16.76 9.51 -6.76
C LEU A 387 15.24 9.64 -6.83
N PHE A 388 14.63 9.77 -5.66
CA PHE A 388 13.24 10.14 -5.42
C PHE A 388 13.20 11.51 -4.73
N ASP A 389 12.01 12.10 -4.61
CA ASP A 389 11.82 13.41 -3.95
C ASP A 389 12.23 13.40 -2.46
N SER A 390 12.07 12.26 -1.80
CA SER A 390 12.27 12.08 -0.36
C SER A 390 13.27 10.98 -0.01
N TYR A 391 13.85 10.33 -1.01
CA TYR A 391 14.75 9.19 -0.82
C TYR A 391 15.81 9.12 -1.92
N ALA A 392 17.02 8.71 -1.57
CA ALA A 392 18.04 8.30 -2.55
C ALA A 392 18.47 6.87 -2.26
N GLY A 393 18.40 6.01 -3.27
CA GLY A 393 18.91 4.66 -3.23
C GLY A 393 20.17 4.54 -4.09
N PHE A 394 21.27 4.14 -3.47
CA PHE A 394 22.57 3.91 -4.11
C PHE A 394 22.89 2.42 -4.10
N ILE A 395 22.79 1.76 -5.26
CA ILE A 395 22.97 0.32 -5.41
C ILE A 395 24.20 0.07 -6.27
N GLU A 396 25.05 -0.86 -5.83
CA GLU A 396 26.19 -1.33 -6.61
C GLU A 396 25.74 -1.84 -7.99
N ASP A 397 26.43 -1.45 -9.05
CA ASP A 397 26.17 -1.94 -10.42
C ASP A 397 26.64 -3.39 -10.61
N ARG A 398 26.01 -4.30 -9.84
CA ARG A 398 26.26 -5.73 -9.85
C ARG A 398 24.99 -6.46 -9.44
N GLN A 399 24.53 -7.34 -10.32
CA GLN A 399 23.39 -8.24 -10.09
C GLN A 399 23.75 -9.33 -9.06
N SER A 400 23.84 -8.96 -7.77
CA SER A 400 24.22 -9.84 -6.68
C SER A 400 23.49 -9.48 -5.38
N ARG A 401 23.12 -10.48 -4.59
CA ARG A 401 22.63 -10.27 -3.21
C ARG A 401 23.67 -9.60 -2.31
N ASN A 402 24.95 -9.72 -2.67
CA ASN A 402 26.06 -9.14 -1.93
C ASN A 402 26.39 -7.71 -2.38
N ALA A 403 25.58 -7.15 -3.28
CA ALA A 403 25.71 -5.78 -3.73
C ALA A 403 25.68 -4.78 -2.57
N LEU A 404 26.50 -3.74 -2.65
CA LEU A 404 26.43 -2.60 -1.74
C LEU A 404 25.09 -1.87 -1.93
N TYR A 405 24.51 -1.42 -0.82
CA TYR A 405 23.29 -0.61 -0.84
C TYR A 405 23.32 0.51 0.20
N GLY A 406 23.03 1.74 -0.21
CA GLY A 406 22.86 2.87 0.69
C GLY A 406 21.54 3.59 0.45
N GLY A 407 20.76 3.77 1.51
CA GLY A 407 19.57 4.61 1.52
C GLY A 407 19.82 5.92 2.27
N LEU A 408 19.40 7.05 1.71
CA LEU A 408 19.29 8.35 2.38
C LEU A 408 17.81 8.77 2.39
N LEU A 409 17.24 8.99 3.57
CA LEU A 409 15.83 9.38 3.72
C LEU A 409 15.71 10.82 4.21
N SER A 410 14.92 11.63 3.52
CA SER A 410 14.45 12.94 3.99
C SER A 410 13.00 13.12 3.55
N LEU A 411 12.07 12.61 4.36
CA LEU A 411 10.65 12.63 4.02
C LEU A 411 10.09 14.06 3.93
N THR A 412 9.37 14.39 2.86
CA THR A 412 8.59 15.65 2.76
C THR A 412 7.21 15.54 3.40
N GLU A 413 6.72 14.31 3.57
CA GLU A 413 5.42 13.96 4.12
C GLU A 413 5.59 12.89 5.20
N SER A 414 4.72 12.87 6.22
CA SER A 414 4.83 11.90 7.31
C SER A 414 3.48 11.38 7.75
N GLU A 415 3.49 10.15 8.26
CA GLU A 415 2.37 9.60 9.00
C GLU A 415 2.80 9.08 10.39
N VAL A 416 1.90 8.38 11.06
CA VAL A 416 2.14 7.87 12.42
C VAL A 416 3.31 6.88 12.49
N HIS A 417 3.55 6.13 11.41
CA HIS A 417 4.62 5.12 11.29
C HIS A 417 5.96 5.68 10.80
N SER A 418 6.03 6.95 10.37
CA SER A 418 7.31 7.62 10.09
C SER A 418 8.04 7.93 11.39
N HIS A 419 9.37 7.99 11.40
CA HIS A 419 10.16 8.35 12.60
C HIS A 419 10.80 9.74 12.44
N LYS A 420 11.42 10.26 13.50
CA LYS A 420 12.16 11.52 13.45
C LYS A 420 13.58 11.36 12.88
N GLU A 421 13.67 10.72 11.73
CA GLU A 421 14.94 10.29 11.13
C GLU A 421 15.27 11.07 9.85
N VAL A 422 14.92 12.35 9.81
CA VAL A 422 15.20 13.21 8.65
C VAL A 422 16.71 13.26 8.39
N ASN A 423 17.11 13.10 7.12
CA ASN A 423 18.49 12.91 6.68
C ASN A 423 19.20 11.67 7.24
N ALA A 424 18.47 10.69 7.79
CA ALA A 424 19.07 9.45 8.24
C ALA A 424 19.52 8.59 7.05
N ILE A 425 20.54 7.76 7.30
CA ILE A 425 21.01 6.77 6.34
C ILE A 425 20.93 5.35 6.91
N ALA A 426 20.75 4.39 6.01
CA ALA A 426 20.83 2.96 6.31
C ALA A 426 21.63 2.28 5.20
N LEU A 427 22.56 1.39 5.58
CA LEU A 427 23.52 0.79 4.66
C LEU A 427 23.49 -0.74 4.76
N GLY A 428 23.59 -1.40 3.61
CA GLY A 428 23.79 -2.83 3.45
C GLY A 428 25.03 -3.11 2.61
N ALA A 429 25.75 -4.17 2.95
CA ALA A 429 26.91 -4.63 2.20
C ALA A 429 27.10 -6.13 2.40
N TYR A 430 27.56 -6.83 1.36
CA TYR A 430 27.94 -8.24 1.44
C TYR A 430 26.86 -9.17 2.01
N GLY A 431 25.59 -8.87 1.72
CA GLY A 431 24.44 -9.67 2.16
C GLY A 431 23.96 -9.39 3.58
N GLU A 432 24.47 -8.34 4.22
CA GLU A 432 24.12 -7.94 5.59
C GLU A 432 23.86 -6.45 5.71
N HIS A 433 23.08 -6.05 6.72
CA HIS A 433 23.04 -4.65 7.13
C HIS A 433 24.36 -4.29 7.81
N VAL A 434 24.93 -3.12 7.51
CA VAL A 434 26.15 -2.62 8.17
C VAL A 434 25.89 -1.39 9.02
N LEU A 435 24.87 -0.60 8.66
CA LEU A 435 24.39 0.55 9.42
C LEU A 435 22.86 0.55 9.41
N ARG A 436 22.22 0.59 10.59
CA ARG A 436 20.76 0.48 10.75
C ARG A 436 20.25 1.65 11.57
N ASN A 437 19.05 2.17 11.33
CA ASN A 437 18.36 2.95 12.38
C ASN A 437 17.70 1.99 13.38
N ALA A 438 17.14 2.52 14.46
CA ALA A 438 16.52 1.74 15.53
C ALA A 438 15.41 0.79 15.05
N GLY A 439 14.72 1.13 13.96
CA GLY A 439 13.68 0.30 13.37
C GLY A 439 12.46 0.17 14.28
N TYR A 440 11.85 -1.01 14.32
CA TYR A 440 10.53 -1.20 14.92
C TYR A 440 10.46 -2.41 15.85
N ASN A 441 9.65 -2.34 16.91
CA ASN A 441 9.41 -3.48 17.82
C ASN A 441 7.92 -3.69 18.15
N GLY A 442 7.01 -3.20 17.31
CA GLY A 442 5.59 -3.17 17.64
C GLY A 442 5.12 -1.77 18.03
N TYR A 443 3.91 -1.42 17.62
CA TYR A 443 3.37 -0.07 17.78
C TYR A 443 3.14 0.20 19.27
N GLY A 444 3.78 1.24 19.79
CA GLY A 444 3.72 1.55 21.22
C GLY A 444 4.66 0.70 22.09
N ALA A 445 5.44 -0.22 21.50
CA ALA A 445 6.35 -1.10 22.22
C ALA A 445 7.80 -0.61 22.14
N GLY A 446 8.50 -0.65 23.29
CA GLY A 446 9.95 -0.47 23.36
C GLY A 446 10.70 -1.82 23.32
N VAL A 447 12.03 -1.77 23.31
CA VAL A 447 12.91 -2.94 23.41
C VAL A 447 14.11 -2.63 24.31
N GLY A 448 14.37 -3.47 25.31
CA GLY A 448 15.46 -3.25 26.26
C GLY A 448 15.36 -1.88 26.93
N LEU A 449 16.37 -1.03 26.73
CA LEU A 449 16.41 0.35 27.24
C LEU A 449 15.75 1.38 26.30
N ALA A 450 15.47 0.99 25.05
CA ALA A 450 14.86 1.86 24.06
C ALA A 450 13.33 1.88 24.23
N SER A 451 12.78 2.99 24.71
CA SER A 451 11.32 3.18 24.75
C SER A 451 10.74 3.40 23.36
N TRP A 452 9.44 3.11 23.17
CA TRP A 452 8.74 3.47 21.92
C TRP A 452 8.89 4.94 21.56
N ASN A 453 8.85 5.83 22.55
CA ASN A 453 9.01 7.26 22.30
C ASN A 453 10.42 7.62 21.82
N TRP A 454 11.45 6.90 22.28
CA TRP A 454 12.79 7.06 21.73
C TRP A 454 12.81 6.56 20.28
N ILE A 455 12.40 5.31 20.05
CA ILE A 455 12.36 4.70 18.71
C ILE A 455 11.66 5.61 17.69
N ASN A 456 10.42 6.00 17.96
CA ASN A 456 9.56 6.69 17.00
C ASN A 456 9.72 8.22 16.97
N ASN A 457 10.15 8.85 18.09
CA ASN A 457 10.09 10.31 18.27
C ASN A 457 11.42 10.97 18.65
N THR A 458 12.57 10.30 18.54
CA THR A 458 13.89 10.96 18.67
C THR A 458 14.73 10.81 17.42
N ALA A 459 15.49 11.86 17.08
CA ALA A 459 16.45 11.83 15.98
C ALA A 459 17.67 10.97 16.28
N GLU A 460 18.01 10.84 17.57
CA GLU A 460 19.01 9.90 18.04
C GLU A 460 18.70 8.44 17.68
N SER A 461 17.44 8.07 17.41
CA SER A 461 17.13 6.70 16.96
C SER A 461 17.56 6.42 15.51
N GLY A 462 17.90 7.47 14.75
CA GLY A 462 18.38 7.39 13.38
C GLY A 462 19.87 7.73 13.25
N ASN A 463 20.47 7.33 12.14
CA ASN A 463 21.82 7.75 11.78
C ASN A 463 21.79 9.17 11.22
N THR A 464 21.55 10.19 12.05
CA THR A 464 21.40 11.60 11.64
C THR A 464 22.13 12.55 12.62
N VAL A 465 21.89 13.85 12.50
CA VAL A 465 22.54 14.90 13.29
C VAL A 465 21.53 15.67 14.14
N VAL A 466 21.97 16.09 15.33
CA VAL A 466 21.31 17.11 16.16
C VAL A 466 22.29 18.24 16.53
N ILE A 467 21.73 19.36 16.98
CA ILE A 467 22.50 20.53 17.41
C ILE A 467 22.21 20.76 18.90
N ASN A 468 23.25 20.69 19.74
CA ASN A 468 23.20 20.92 21.19
C ASN A 468 22.10 20.09 21.88
N GLY A 469 22.05 18.80 21.57
CA GLY A 469 21.08 17.83 22.08
C GLY A 469 19.62 18.09 21.70
N VAL A 470 19.34 19.07 20.84
CA VAL A 470 17.96 19.42 20.46
C VAL A 470 17.46 18.41 19.43
N ASN A 471 16.51 17.59 19.87
CA ASN A 471 15.81 16.64 19.02
C ASN A 471 15.11 17.33 17.83
N HIS A 472 14.91 16.60 16.74
CA HIS A 472 14.13 17.11 15.60
C HIS A 472 12.71 17.47 16.06
N ALA A 473 12.18 18.58 15.56
CA ALA A 473 10.84 19.09 15.81
C ALA A 473 9.78 18.38 14.94
N SER A 474 10.18 17.81 13.79
CA SER A 474 9.30 17.16 12.82
C SER A 474 9.85 15.80 12.38
N LYS A 475 8.96 14.97 11.81
CA LYS A 475 9.28 13.75 11.06
C LYS A 475 9.51 14.02 9.56
N THR A 476 9.32 15.28 9.15
CA THR A 476 9.48 15.75 7.77
C THR A 476 10.61 16.76 7.65
N GLY A 477 11.33 16.69 6.54
CA GLY A 477 12.39 17.59 6.12
C GLY A 477 12.07 18.33 4.82
N GLY A 478 13.13 18.71 4.10
CA GLY A 478 13.07 19.41 2.83
C GLY A 478 13.19 18.50 1.59
N GLY A 479 13.29 17.18 1.78
CA GLY A 479 13.46 16.24 0.67
C GLY A 479 14.91 15.99 0.29
N VAL A 480 15.09 15.18 -0.75
CA VAL A 480 16.33 15.08 -1.53
C VAL A 480 16.32 16.20 -2.56
N THR A 481 17.23 17.16 -2.40
CA THR A 481 17.17 18.43 -3.15
C THR A 481 18.07 18.45 -4.38
N HIS A 482 19.13 17.64 -4.40
CA HIS A 482 20.12 17.58 -5.48
C HIS A 482 20.69 16.17 -5.54
N GLY A 483 21.18 15.76 -6.71
CA GLY A 483 21.91 14.52 -6.86
C GLY A 483 22.13 14.11 -8.31
N PHE A 484 22.92 13.06 -8.50
CA PHE A 484 23.10 12.33 -9.75
C PHE A 484 23.45 10.87 -9.46
N VAL A 485 23.05 9.97 -10.35
CA VAL A 485 23.28 8.51 -10.27
C VAL A 485 23.67 7.96 -11.66
N GLY A 486 24.16 6.72 -11.73
CA GLY A 486 24.49 6.05 -12.99
C GLY A 486 25.94 6.23 -13.46
N GLY A 487 26.84 6.61 -12.56
CA GLY A 487 28.27 6.79 -12.85
C GLY A 487 29.17 6.20 -11.77
N ALA A 488 30.49 6.30 -11.96
CA ALA A 488 31.47 5.80 -10.98
C ALA A 488 31.39 6.50 -9.61
N LEU A 489 30.91 7.74 -9.61
CA LEU A 489 30.52 8.50 -8.42
C LEU A 489 29.04 8.82 -8.55
N GLU A 490 28.31 8.64 -7.46
CA GLU A 490 26.91 9.00 -7.32
C GLU A 490 26.73 9.85 -6.07
N PHE A 491 25.69 10.67 -6.05
CA PHE A 491 25.52 11.69 -5.02
C PHE A 491 24.05 12.06 -4.82
N ALA A 492 23.67 12.33 -3.58
CA ALA A 492 22.43 12.98 -3.22
C ALA A 492 22.58 13.85 -1.97
N ARG A 493 21.79 14.93 -1.92
CA ARG A 493 21.70 15.84 -0.78
C ARG A 493 20.31 15.82 -0.14
N GLY A 494 20.23 15.37 1.11
CA GLY A 494 19.07 15.55 1.97
C GLY A 494 19.07 16.94 2.61
N ASP A 495 17.93 17.62 2.65
CA ASP A 495 17.73 18.86 3.41
C ASP A 495 16.88 18.56 4.66
N SER A 496 17.34 18.99 5.84
CA SER A 496 16.58 18.82 7.08
C SER A 496 15.29 19.62 7.11
N GLY A 497 15.15 20.65 6.26
CA GLY A 497 14.01 21.55 6.28
C GLY A 497 13.73 22.07 7.68
N ASN A 498 12.47 21.93 8.11
CA ASN A 498 12.02 22.34 9.44
C ASN A 498 12.19 21.27 10.52
N ALA A 499 12.83 20.12 10.22
CA ALA A 499 13.08 19.09 11.22
C ALA A 499 14.01 19.59 12.32
N LEU A 500 15.05 20.37 11.99
CA LEU A 500 15.92 21.01 12.98
C LEU A 500 15.46 22.44 13.23
N SER A 501 14.78 22.69 14.35
CA SER A 501 14.27 24.02 14.68
C SER A 501 15.35 25.03 15.08
N ASN A 502 16.55 24.57 15.45
CA ASN A 502 17.65 25.38 15.95
C ASN A 502 18.86 25.45 14.99
N GLY A 503 18.65 25.14 13.71
CA GLY A 503 19.71 25.25 12.71
C GLY A 503 19.30 24.74 11.34
N LYS A 504 20.28 24.47 10.49
CA LYS A 504 20.12 23.79 9.21
C LYS A 504 21.09 22.62 9.14
N HIS A 505 20.65 21.50 8.59
CA HIS A 505 21.48 20.35 8.25
C HIS A 505 21.22 19.95 6.81
N LEU A 506 22.27 19.98 5.99
CA LEU A 506 22.30 19.31 4.69
C LEU A 506 23.22 18.11 4.81
N ARG A 507 22.74 16.94 4.37
CA ARG A 507 23.57 15.74 4.31
C ARG A 507 23.82 15.35 2.87
N ASP A 508 25.09 15.24 2.53
CA ASP A 508 25.56 14.67 1.28
C ASP A 508 25.91 13.21 1.51
N LEU A 509 25.21 12.31 0.82
CA LEU A 509 25.62 10.91 0.70
C LEU A 509 26.19 10.72 -0.70
N MET A 510 27.45 10.36 -0.77
CA MET A 510 28.14 10.04 -2.02
C MET A 510 28.45 8.54 -2.02
N PHE A 511 28.22 7.89 -3.15
CA PHE A 511 28.55 6.49 -3.35
C PHE A 511 29.60 6.37 -4.45
N VAL A 512 30.74 5.78 -4.10
CA VAL A 512 31.80 5.44 -5.04
C VAL A 512 31.59 3.98 -5.42
N GLN A 513 31.21 3.75 -6.69
CA GLN A 513 31.02 2.41 -7.22
C GLN A 513 32.34 1.62 -7.16
N PRO A 514 32.30 0.29 -6.89
CA PRO A 514 33.48 -0.55 -7.02
C PRO A 514 34.06 -0.48 -8.44
N ALA A 515 35.38 -0.36 -8.55
CA ALA A 515 36.08 -0.31 -9.83
C ALA A 515 37.48 -0.91 -9.70
N ASP A 516 37.98 -1.54 -10.76
CA ASP A 516 39.36 -2.03 -10.85
C ASP A 516 39.81 -2.93 -9.67
N GLY A 517 38.89 -3.74 -9.14
CA GLY A 517 39.15 -4.62 -7.99
C GLY A 517 39.17 -3.93 -6.63
N VAL A 518 38.87 -2.63 -6.56
CA VAL A 518 38.69 -1.87 -5.33
C VAL A 518 37.22 -1.91 -4.91
N ALA A 519 36.98 -2.18 -3.62
CA ALA A 519 35.63 -2.16 -3.06
C ALA A 519 35.05 -0.75 -3.09
N GLY A 520 33.76 -0.65 -3.42
CA GLY A 520 33.01 0.59 -3.31
C GLY A 520 32.82 1.03 -1.86
N TYR A 521 32.51 2.30 -1.66
CA TYR A 521 32.34 2.88 -0.33
C TYR A 521 31.45 4.12 -0.39
N TRP A 522 30.97 4.53 0.79
CA TRP A 522 30.19 5.77 0.94
C TRP A 522 31.03 6.86 1.60
N ILE A 523 30.79 8.10 1.18
CA ILE A 523 31.29 9.30 1.85
C ILE A 523 30.06 10.05 2.35
N VAL A 524 30.08 10.43 3.63
CA VAL A 524 29.05 11.28 4.22
C VAL A 524 29.68 12.63 4.54
N ALA A 525 29.09 13.70 4.02
CA ALA A 525 29.47 15.07 4.36
C ALA A 525 28.25 15.82 4.92
N ASP A 526 28.38 16.30 6.15
CA ASP A 526 27.34 17.04 6.84
C ASP A 526 27.65 18.55 6.85
N HIS A 527 26.75 19.35 6.28
CA HIS A 527 26.80 20.80 6.36
C HIS A 527 25.80 21.25 7.43
N VAL A 528 26.32 21.61 8.61
CA VAL A 528 25.51 21.97 9.77
C VAL A 528 25.73 23.43 10.12
N THR A 529 24.65 24.21 10.15
CA THR A 529 24.67 25.62 10.52
C THR A 529 23.72 25.86 11.70
N PRO A 530 24.24 25.91 12.95
CA PRO A 530 23.46 26.30 14.11
C PRO A 530 22.91 27.74 13.98
N THR A 531 21.72 28.00 14.52
CA THR A 531 21.21 29.38 14.62
C THR A 531 21.99 30.22 15.63
N THR A 532 22.64 29.57 16.60
CA THR A 532 23.48 30.21 17.60
C THR A 532 24.92 29.70 17.47
N ALA A 533 25.86 30.63 17.32
CA ALA A 533 27.27 30.28 17.18
C ALA A 533 27.83 29.56 18.43
N GLY A 534 28.73 28.60 18.21
CA GLY A 534 29.39 27.84 19.29
C GLY A 534 28.57 26.69 19.87
N GLN A 535 27.43 26.32 19.25
CA GLN A 535 26.67 25.14 19.64
C GLN A 535 27.33 23.85 19.15
N ASP A 536 27.26 22.82 19.98
CA ASP A 536 27.74 21.48 19.63
C ASP A 536 26.88 20.86 18.53
N VAL A 537 27.54 20.03 17.71
CA VAL A 537 26.89 19.22 16.67
C VAL A 537 27.18 17.76 17.00
N GLU A 538 26.12 16.97 17.14
CA GLU A 538 26.19 15.56 17.50
C GLU A 538 25.72 14.73 16.32
N ALA A 539 26.56 13.79 15.86
CA ALA A 539 26.23 12.84 14.80
C ALA A 539 26.07 11.44 15.40
N PHE A 540 24.95 10.79 15.10
CA PHE A 540 24.64 9.45 15.59
C PHE A 540 24.92 8.39 14.53
N TRP A 541 25.51 7.28 14.96
CA TRP A 541 25.86 6.14 14.13
C TRP A 541 25.56 4.83 14.87
N HIS A 542 24.82 3.95 14.22
CA HIS A 542 24.31 2.70 14.78
C HIS A 542 24.78 1.53 13.89
N PRO A 543 26.04 1.11 14.03
CA PRO A 543 26.56 -0.03 13.30
C PRO A 543 25.79 -1.31 13.67
N ASN A 544 25.62 -2.21 12.70
CA ASN A 544 25.01 -3.52 12.94
C ASN A 544 26.00 -4.43 13.68
N ALA A 545 26.16 -4.22 14.99
CA ALA A 545 27.05 -5.01 15.83
C ALA A 545 26.39 -5.29 17.19
N ALA A 546 26.48 -6.54 17.65
CA ALA A 546 26.06 -6.92 19.00
C ALA A 546 27.06 -6.47 20.08
N ASN A 547 28.33 -6.31 19.69
CA ASN A 547 29.41 -5.88 20.57
C ASN A 547 30.02 -4.60 20.00
N LEU A 548 30.01 -3.53 20.79
CA LEU A 548 30.66 -2.28 20.46
C LEU A 548 31.94 -2.18 21.27
N GLU A 549 33.05 -1.90 20.60
CA GLU A 549 34.33 -1.58 21.24
C GLU A 549 34.61 -0.10 21.05
N VAL A 550 34.84 0.61 22.15
CA VAL A 550 35.26 2.01 22.10
C VAL A 550 36.73 2.04 21.69
N GLN A 551 36.99 2.37 20.43
CA GLN A 551 38.35 2.52 19.90
C GLN A 551 39.05 3.76 20.48
N SER A 552 38.29 4.81 20.75
CA SER A 552 38.80 6.08 21.26
C SER A 552 37.69 6.89 21.93
N THR A 553 38.01 7.59 23.02
CA THR A 553 37.09 8.53 23.67
C THR A 553 37.68 9.94 23.57
N ASN A 554 36.84 10.93 23.25
CA ASN A 554 37.23 12.34 23.13
C ASN A 554 38.38 12.59 22.12
N GLN A 555 38.49 11.73 21.09
CA GLN A 555 39.45 11.94 20.03
C GLN A 555 39.02 13.12 19.18
N GLN A 556 39.90 14.13 19.09
CA GLN A 556 39.71 15.26 18.18
C GLN A 556 40.18 14.83 16.79
N TYR A 557 39.28 14.93 15.82
CA TYR A 557 39.60 14.80 14.40
C TYR A 557 39.65 16.23 13.85
N PHE A 558 40.81 16.63 13.33
CA PHE A 558 41.11 18.00 12.89
C PHE A 558 40.65 18.28 11.47
#